data_AF-A0A0C2FH97-F1
#
_entry.id   AF-A0A0C2FH97-F1
#
_cell.length_a   1.000
_cell.length_b   1.000
_cell.length_c   1.000
_cell.angle_alpha   90.00
_cell.angle_beta   90.00
_cell.angle_gamma   90.00
#
_symmetry.space_group_name_H-M   'P 1'
#
loop_
_entity.id
_entity.type
_entity.pdbx_description
1 polymer ?
#
loop_
_entity_poly.entity_id
_entity_poly.type
_entity_poly.pdbx_seq_one_letter_code
_entity_poly.pdbx_strand_id
1 'polypeptide(L)'
;MELIRLLAHQPDSLKHDVIFLFNGAEESSLQGAHGFITQHAWRHVVRAFINLEASGSGGRELLFQAGPSNQWLLNSYLAAAVHPHCSIIGQEIFQSGLFPGDTDFRVFRDYGRVPGLDLAFVQNGYWWHTEFDEARRITPGSLQRAGPHLVLLSELVVCHKFSSSDAVNFLLRMP
;
A
#
# COMPACT_ATOMS: atom_id res chain seq x y z
N MET A 1 3.40 -1.46 12.04
CA MET A 1 4.10 -2.40 12.95
C MET A 1 3.30 -3.66 13.29
N GLU A 2 1.99 -3.58 13.52
CA GLU A 2 1.19 -4.77 13.87
C GLU A 2 1.23 -5.88 12.82
N LEU A 3 1.24 -5.53 11.53
CA LEU A 3 1.35 -6.53 10.46
C LEU A 3 2.66 -7.34 10.53
N ILE A 4 3.77 -6.68 10.84
CA ILE A 4 5.08 -7.35 11.05
C ILE A 4 4.96 -8.35 12.19
N ARG A 5 4.35 -7.92 13.30
CA ARG A 5 4.16 -8.77 14.48
C ARG A 5 3.35 -10.03 14.14
N LEU A 6 2.24 -9.85 13.42
CA LEU A 6 1.36 -10.95 13.01
C LEU A 6 2.07 -11.92 12.05
N LEU A 7 2.74 -11.41 11.01
CA LEU A 7 3.47 -12.27 10.08
C LEU A 7 4.65 -12.99 10.71
N ALA A 8 5.33 -12.37 11.69
CA ALA A 8 6.45 -12.98 12.40
C ALA A 8 6.03 -14.08 13.40
N HIS A 9 4.77 -14.06 13.87
CA HIS A 9 4.24 -15.02 14.85
C HIS A 9 3.29 -16.06 14.25
N GLN A 10 3.06 -16.04 12.94
CA GLN A 10 2.23 -17.04 12.29
C GLN A 10 2.94 -18.41 12.29
N PRO A 11 2.18 -19.52 12.37
CA PRO A 11 2.78 -20.85 12.46
C PRO A 11 3.40 -21.32 11.14
N ASP A 12 2.89 -20.84 10.01
CA ASP A 12 3.31 -21.27 8.69
C ASP A 12 4.48 -20.44 8.15
N SER A 13 5.42 -21.09 7.47
CA SER A 13 6.48 -20.38 6.75
C SER A 13 5.90 -19.61 5.57
N LEU A 14 6.31 -18.35 5.42
CA LEU A 14 6.04 -17.56 4.23
C LEU A 14 6.65 -18.24 2.99
N LYS A 15 5.89 -18.34 1.89
CA LYS A 15 6.41 -18.87 0.62
C LYS A 15 7.20 -17.83 -0.17
N HIS A 16 7.01 -16.57 0.17
CA HIS A 16 7.63 -15.43 -0.48
C HIS A 16 8.14 -14.43 0.56
N ASP A 17 9.19 -13.68 0.24
CA ASP A 17 9.74 -12.71 1.18
C ASP A 17 8.83 -11.49 1.27
N VAL A 18 8.77 -10.90 2.47
CA VAL A 18 8.07 -9.63 2.70
C VAL A 18 9.09 -8.57 3.10
N ILE A 19 9.14 -7.50 2.32
CA ILE A 19 9.95 -6.32 2.59
C ILE A 19 9.03 -5.25 3.17
N PHE A 20 9.28 -4.84 4.40
CA PHE A 20 8.66 -3.64 4.96
C PHE A 20 9.56 -2.45 4.69
N LEU A 21 9.09 -1.49 3.90
CA LEU A 21 9.85 -0.28 3.56
C LEU A 21 9.29 0.92 4.30
N PHE A 22 10.06 1.39 5.27
CA PHE A 22 9.84 2.66 5.95
C PHE A 22 10.84 3.65 5.36
N ASN A 23 10.41 4.38 4.34
CA ASN A 23 11.22 5.37 3.63
C ASN A 23 10.81 6.79 4.02
N GLY A 24 11.79 7.69 4.08
CA GLY A 24 11.55 9.09 4.37
C GLY A 24 11.37 9.96 3.12
N ALA A 25 11.08 11.25 3.35
CA ALA A 25 11.06 12.29 2.34
C ALA A 25 10.04 12.08 1.20
N GLU A 26 8.91 11.44 1.51
CA GLU A 26 7.73 11.41 0.64
C GLU A 26 7.23 12.84 0.41
N GLU A 27 6.92 13.55 1.50
CA GLU A 27 6.48 14.95 1.53
C GLU A 27 7.49 15.95 0.93
N SER A 28 8.73 15.51 0.71
CA SER A 28 9.82 16.30 0.11
C SER A 28 10.17 15.80 -1.30
N SER A 29 9.16 15.45 -2.08
CA SER A 29 9.26 14.97 -3.48
C SER A 29 9.66 13.50 -3.63
N LEU A 30 9.13 12.60 -2.80
CA LEU A 30 9.19 11.13 -2.98
C LEU A 30 10.62 10.55 -3.03
N GLN A 31 11.58 11.24 -2.39
CA GLN A 31 13.00 10.94 -2.58
C GLN A 31 13.40 9.56 -2.04
N GLY A 32 12.80 9.13 -0.93
CA GLY A 32 13.08 7.82 -0.36
C GLY A 32 12.67 6.68 -1.27
N ALA A 33 11.45 6.74 -1.83
CA ALA A 33 10.98 5.70 -2.75
C ALA A 33 11.79 5.74 -4.05
N HIS A 34 12.13 6.95 -4.53
CA HIS A 34 12.92 7.10 -5.74
C HIS A 34 14.32 6.50 -5.56
N GLY A 35 14.98 6.78 -4.44
CA GLY A 35 16.27 6.18 -4.10
C GLY A 35 16.20 4.64 -4.04
N PHE A 36 15.17 4.09 -3.39
CA PHE A 36 14.98 2.64 -3.32
C PHE A 36 14.81 2.02 -4.71
N ILE A 37 13.83 2.48 -5.49
CA ILE A 37 13.51 1.85 -6.77
C ILE A 37 14.56 2.08 -7.86
N THR A 38 15.38 3.13 -7.76
CA THR A 38 16.40 3.44 -8.78
C THR A 38 17.80 2.92 -8.43
N GLN A 39 18.12 2.69 -7.16
CA GLN A 39 19.49 2.40 -6.73
C GLN A 39 19.63 1.18 -5.82
N HIS A 40 18.60 0.83 -5.04
CA HIS A 40 18.74 -0.22 -4.03
C HIS A 40 18.83 -1.62 -4.65
N ALA A 41 19.70 -2.49 -4.14
CA ALA A 41 19.93 -3.82 -4.69
C ALA A 41 18.65 -4.69 -4.71
N TRP A 42 17.79 -4.55 -3.68
CA TRP A 42 16.54 -5.31 -3.58
C TRP A 42 15.44 -4.84 -4.53
N ARG A 43 15.62 -3.75 -5.28
CA ARG A 43 14.59 -3.30 -6.23
C ARG A 43 14.21 -4.38 -7.25
N HIS A 44 15.18 -5.22 -7.63
CA HIS A 44 15.02 -6.21 -8.70
C HIS A 44 14.20 -7.42 -8.28
N VAL A 45 14.07 -7.65 -6.97
CA VAL A 45 13.31 -8.78 -6.43
C VAL A 45 11.86 -8.42 -6.11
N VAL A 46 11.51 -7.13 -6.07
CA VAL A 46 10.13 -6.69 -5.82
C VAL A 46 9.25 -7.05 -7.01
N ARG A 47 8.19 -7.81 -6.76
CA ARG A 47 7.23 -8.24 -7.80
C ARG A 47 5.86 -7.59 -7.66
N ALA A 48 5.49 -7.18 -6.44
CA ALA A 48 4.28 -6.43 -6.16
C ALA A 48 4.50 -5.57 -4.91
N PHE A 49 3.73 -4.49 -4.80
CA PHE A 49 3.75 -3.66 -3.60
C PHE A 49 2.36 -3.21 -3.17
N ILE A 50 2.25 -2.86 -1.89
CA ILE A 50 1.12 -2.16 -1.32
C ILE A 50 1.62 -0.92 -0.64
N ASN A 51 1.12 0.21 -1.11
CA ASN A 51 1.34 1.50 -0.52
C ASN A 51 0.19 1.82 0.43
N LEU A 52 0.52 2.19 1.66
CA LEU A 52 -0.45 2.63 2.66
C LEU A 52 -0.21 4.11 2.92
N GLU A 53 -1.27 4.90 2.82
CA GLU A 53 -1.24 6.36 2.96
C GLU A 53 -2.34 6.84 3.89
N ALA A 54 -2.24 8.11 4.28
CA ALA A 54 -3.30 8.83 4.96
C ALA A 54 -3.34 10.27 4.49
N SER A 55 -4.35 10.60 3.68
CA SER A 55 -4.71 11.99 3.33
C SER A 55 -5.95 12.43 4.14
N GLY A 56 -6.11 11.85 5.33
CA GLY A 56 -7.26 12.02 6.20
C GLY A 56 -7.11 11.21 7.48
N SER A 57 -7.86 11.59 8.51
CA SER A 57 -7.73 11.02 9.85
C SER A 57 -8.55 9.75 10.09
N GLY A 58 -9.19 9.16 9.07
CA GLY A 58 -9.75 7.83 9.23
C GLY A 58 -10.81 7.43 8.22
N GLY A 59 -11.84 6.74 8.73
CA GLY A 59 -12.89 6.14 7.92
C GLY A 59 -12.47 4.77 7.41
N ARG A 60 -13.01 4.39 6.26
CA ARG A 60 -12.60 3.16 5.55
C ARG A 60 -11.42 3.53 4.67
N GLU A 61 -10.36 2.73 4.72
CA GLU A 61 -9.28 2.80 3.74
C GLU A 61 -9.88 2.67 2.34
N LEU A 62 -9.49 3.57 1.46
CA LEU A 62 -9.93 3.62 0.08
C LEU A 62 -8.81 3.07 -0.78
N LEU A 63 -9.07 2.04 -1.57
CA LEU A 63 -8.22 1.69 -2.70
C LEU A 63 -8.49 2.70 -3.83
N PHE A 64 -7.53 3.58 -4.09
CA PHE A 64 -7.69 4.67 -5.05
C PHE A 64 -6.70 4.60 -6.22
N GLN A 65 -5.65 3.78 -6.16
CA GLN A 65 -4.85 3.44 -7.35
C GLN A 65 -4.54 1.95 -7.37
N ALA A 66 -4.57 1.35 -8.58
CA ALA A 66 -4.10 0.00 -8.83
C ALA A 66 -3.36 -0.06 -10.17
N GLY A 67 -2.23 -0.77 -10.22
CA GLY A 67 -1.48 -1.00 -11.46
C GLY A 67 0.04 -0.80 -11.33
N PRO A 68 0.76 -0.88 -12.46
CA PRO A 68 0.24 -1.17 -13.79
C PRO A 68 -0.07 -2.67 -13.99
N SER A 69 -1.05 -2.96 -14.85
CA SER A 69 -1.32 -4.27 -15.45
C SER A 69 -1.31 -5.50 -14.53
N ASN A 70 -2.15 -5.56 -13.50
CA ASN A 70 -2.31 -6.79 -12.71
C ASN A 70 -3.69 -7.01 -12.11
N GLN A 71 -4.52 -7.79 -12.82
CA GLN A 71 -5.80 -8.28 -12.32
C GLN A 71 -5.62 -9.19 -11.10
N TRP A 72 -4.52 -9.95 -11.01
CA TRP A 72 -4.35 -10.90 -9.91
C TRP A 72 -4.23 -10.22 -8.54
N LEU A 73 -3.53 -9.08 -8.46
CA LEU A 73 -3.34 -8.37 -7.19
C LEU A 73 -4.66 -7.72 -6.73
N LEU A 74 -5.40 -7.12 -7.67
CA LEU A 74 -6.74 -6.60 -7.40
C LEU A 74 -7.72 -7.73 -7.04
N ASN A 75 -7.69 -8.86 -7.74
CA ASN A 75 -8.52 -10.02 -7.42
C ASN A 75 -8.17 -10.60 -6.03
N SER A 76 -6.89 -10.59 -5.65
CA SER A 76 -6.44 -10.98 -4.31
C SER A 76 -7.00 -10.01 -3.26
N TYR A 77 -6.95 -8.71 -3.51
CA TYR A 77 -7.59 -7.72 -2.65
C TYR A 77 -9.10 -7.96 -2.52
N LEU A 78 -9.80 -8.19 -3.62
CA LEU A 78 -11.24 -8.45 -3.60
C LEU A 78 -11.61 -9.76 -2.91
N ALA A 79 -10.74 -10.77 -2.97
CA ALA A 79 -10.91 -12.03 -2.26
C ALA A 79 -10.61 -11.91 -0.76
N ALA A 80 -9.66 -11.06 -0.36
CA ALA A 80 -9.30 -10.80 1.03
C ALA A 80 -10.25 -9.82 1.73
N ALA A 81 -10.69 -8.78 1.05
CA ALA A 81 -11.41 -7.70 1.68
C ALA A 81 -12.81 -8.17 2.10
N VAL A 82 -13.07 -8.20 3.41
CA VAL A 82 -14.41 -8.47 3.97
C VAL A 82 -15.39 -7.39 3.50
N HIS A 83 -14.91 -6.15 3.39
CA HIS A 83 -15.66 -5.01 2.91
C HIS A 83 -14.82 -4.14 1.97
N PRO A 84 -14.65 -4.55 0.69
CA PRO A 84 -13.84 -3.82 -0.27
C PRO A 84 -14.36 -2.39 -0.44
N HIS A 85 -13.44 -1.44 -0.51
CA HIS A 85 -13.75 -0.04 -0.69
C HIS A 85 -12.80 0.55 -1.74
N CYS A 86 -13.28 0.62 -2.97
CA CYS A 86 -12.51 1.04 -4.14
C CYS A 86 -13.22 2.21 -4.83
N SER A 87 -12.46 3.15 -5.40
CA SER A 87 -13.02 4.25 -6.19
C SER A 87 -12.29 4.41 -7.51
N ILE A 88 -13.01 4.18 -8.61
CA ILE A 88 -12.49 4.45 -9.95
C ILE A 88 -12.30 5.96 -10.18
N ILE A 89 -13.15 6.79 -9.56
CA ILE A 89 -13.01 8.25 -9.60
C ILE A 89 -11.70 8.68 -8.94
N GLY A 90 -11.33 8.04 -7.82
CA GLY A 90 -10.02 8.26 -7.18
C GLY A 90 -8.86 7.94 -8.13
N GLN A 91 -8.95 6.81 -8.83
CA GLN A 91 -7.93 6.41 -9.80
C GLN A 91 -7.81 7.41 -10.96
N GLU A 92 -8.94 7.82 -11.55
CA GLU A 92 -8.95 8.79 -12.65
C GLU A 92 -8.40 10.16 -12.21
N ILE A 93 -8.75 10.63 -11.00
CA ILE A 93 -8.24 11.89 -10.46
C ILE A 93 -6.70 11.86 -10.33
N PHE A 94 -6.14 10.79 -9.76
CA PHE A 94 -4.68 10.67 -9.63
C PHE A 94 -3.98 10.47 -10.98
N GLN A 95 -4.57 9.67 -11.89
CA GLN A 95 -3.99 9.45 -13.23
C GLN A 95 -4.09 10.69 -14.13
N SER A 96 -5.10 11.54 -13.93
CA SER A 96 -5.26 12.77 -14.69
C SER A 96 -4.19 13.83 -14.39
N GLY A 97 -3.47 13.70 -13.26
CA GLY A 97 -2.53 14.71 -12.79
C GLY A 97 -3.20 16.00 -12.27
N LEU A 98 -4.53 15.99 -12.08
CA LEU A 98 -5.26 17.13 -11.52
C LEU A 98 -5.15 17.22 -10.00
N PHE A 99 -4.85 16.10 -9.33
CA PHE A 99 -4.59 16.10 -7.90
C PHE A 99 -3.17 16.65 -7.65
N PRO A 100 -3.02 17.66 -6.77
CA PRO A 100 -1.71 18.27 -6.52
C PRO A 100 -0.80 17.39 -5.66
N GLY A 101 -1.37 16.43 -4.93
CA GLY A 101 -0.64 15.44 -4.18
C GLY A 101 -0.18 14.28 -5.06
N ASP A 102 0.80 13.56 -4.56
CA ASP A 102 1.36 12.40 -5.20
C ASP A 102 1.72 11.41 -4.10
N THR A 103 2.02 10.17 -4.45
CA THR A 103 2.39 9.16 -3.46
C THR A 103 3.56 8.35 -3.98
N ASP A 104 4.23 7.65 -3.07
CA ASP A 104 5.30 6.74 -3.44
C ASP A 104 4.84 5.69 -4.48
N PHE A 105 3.54 5.38 -4.55
CA PHE A 105 2.96 4.54 -5.60
C PHE A 105 3.37 4.96 -7.01
N ARG A 106 3.37 6.27 -7.31
CA ARG A 106 3.80 6.75 -8.63
C ARG A 106 5.24 6.36 -8.92
N VAL A 107 6.12 6.47 -7.94
CA VAL A 107 7.54 6.15 -8.12
C VAL A 107 7.73 4.67 -8.48
N PHE A 108 7.05 3.78 -7.76
CA PHE A 108 7.08 2.35 -8.06
C PHE A 108 6.44 2.01 -9.42
N ARG A 109 5.36 2.70 -9.80
CA ARG A 109 4.68 2.54 -11.09
C ARG A 109 5.55 3.03 -12.26
N ASP A 110 6.03 4.26 -12.20
CA ASP A 110 6.63 4.96 -13.34
C ASP A 110 8.10 4.56 -13.55
N TYR A 111 8.89 4.46 -12.47
CA TYR A 111 10.32 4.13 -12.54
C TYR A 111 10.58 2.64 -12.33
N GLY A 112 9.84 2.01 -11.42
CA GLY A 112 9.97 0.58 -11.11
C GLY A 112 9.22 -0.34 -12.07
N ARG A 113 8.12 0.15 -12.67
CA ARG A 113 7.14 -0.67 -13.40
C ARG A 113 6.66 -1.86 -12.59
N VAL A 114 6.60 -1.70 -11.27
CA VAL A 114 6.13 -2.73 -10.34
C VAL A 114 4.62 -2.54 -10.19
N PRO A 115 3.82 -3.61 -10.24
CA PRO A 115 2.40 -3.53 -9.94
C PRO A 115 2.16 -3.30 -8.45
N GLY A 116 1.19 -2.46 -8.11
CA GLY A 116 0.78 -2.30 -6.73
C GLY A 116 -0.65 -1.85 -6.51
N LEU A 117 -0.99 -1.71 -5.24
CA LEU A 117 -2.22 -1.11 -4.74
C LEU A 117 -1.87 0.08 -3.87
N ASP A 118 -2.62 1.18 -4.00
CA ASP A 118 -2.49 2.37 -3.17
C ASP A 118 -3.75 2.57 -2.34
N LEU A 119 -3.61 2.43 -1.02
CA LEU A 119 -4.72 2.53 -0.07
C LEU A 119 -4.50 3.73 0.85
N ALA A 120 -5.51 4.60 0.95
CA ALA A 120 -5.46 5.77 1.83
C ALA A 120 -6.65 5.86 2.76
N PHE A 121 -6.42 6.33 3.99
CA PHE A 121 -7.50 6.96 4.75
C PHE A 121 -7.75 8.36 4.19
N VAL A 122 -9.01 8.66 3.85
CA VAL A 122 -9.39 9.93 3.18
C VAL A 122 -10.47 10.71 3.93
N GLN A 123 -11.09 10.11 4.95
CA GLN A 123 -12.10 10.83 5.74
C GLN A 123 -11.42 11.92 6.56
N ASN A 124 -12.06 13.08 6.67
CA ASN A 124 -11.51 14.25 7.36
C ASN A 124 -10.17 14.75 6.79
N GLY A 125 -9.99 14.69 5.47
CA GLY A 125 -8.79 15.17 4.80
C GLY A 125 -8.51 16.67 4.96
N TYR A 126 -9.44 17.46 5.49
CA TYR A 126 -9.21 18.87 5.81
C TYR A 126 -8.25 19.09 7.00
N TRP A 127 -7.87 18.04 7.73
CA TRP A 127 -6.80 18.11 8.73
C TRP A 127 -5.40 17.91 8.13
N TRP A 128 -5.33 17.26 6.97
CA TRP A 128 -4.08 16.92 6.30
C TRP A 128 -3.24 18.18 6.04
N HIS A 129 -1.93 18.09 6.29
CA HIS A 129 -0.96 19.21 6.15
C HIS A 129 -1.29 20.45 7.00
N THR A 130 -1.97 20.26 8.13
CA THR A 130 -2.20 21.32 9.12
C THR A 130 -1.69 20.92 10.49
N GLU A 131 -1.59 21.88 11.42
CA GLU A 131 -1.30 21.61 12.84
C GLU A 131 -2.35 20.69 13.51
N PHE A 132 -3.48 20.46 12.84
CA PHE A 132 -4.55 19.63 13.33
C PHE A 132 -4.43 18.15 12.97
N ASP A 133 -3.40 17.77 12.20
CA ASP A 133 -3.09 16.37 11.93
C ASP A 133 -2.44 15.73 13.17
N GLU A 134 -3.28 15.27 14.09
CA GLU A 134 -2.86 14.76 15.40
C GLU A 134 -3.49 13.40 15.66
N ALA A 135 -2.72 12.50 16.30
CA ALA A 135 -3.16 11.13 16.60
C ALA A 135 -4.51 11.04 17.32
N ARG A 136 -4.83 12.02 18.19
CA ARG A 136 -6.12 12.07 18.91
C ARG A 136 -7.33 12.28 17.99
N ARG A 137 -7.13 12.75 16.77
CA ARG A 137 -8.17 12.97 15.75
C ARG A 137 -8.34 11.78 14.80
N ILE A 138 -7.58 10.70 15.03
CA ILE A 138 -7.80 9.45 14.28
C ILE A 138 -9.18 8.91 14.63
N THR A 139 -10.04 8.72 13.63
CA THR A 139 -11.40 8.21 13.84
C THR A 139 -11.32 6.82 14.48
N PRO A 140 -11.92 6.61 15.68
CA PRO A 140 -11.89 5.32 16.36
C PRO A 140 -12.42 4.19 15.48
N GLY A 141 -11.75 3.04 15.50
CA GLY A 141 -12.14 1.88 14.69
C GLY A 141 -11.55 1.85 13.28
N SER A 142 -11.00 2.96 12.76
CA SER A 142 -10.44 3.00 11.39
C SER A 142 -9.29 2.00 11.23
N LEU A 143 -8.36 1.98 12.20
CA LEU A 143 -7.24 1.04 12.20
C LEU A 143 -7.69 -0.41 12.43
N GLN A 144 -8.65 -0.63 13.35
CA GLN A 144 -9.20 -1.97 13.62
C GLN A 144 -9.92 -2.56 12.40
N ARG A 145 -10.50 -1.70 11.56
CA ARG A 145 -11.13 -2.11 10.31
C ARG A 145 -10.11 -2.46 9.22
N ALA A 146 -9.09 -1.64 9.04
CA ALA A 146 -8.08 -1.86 8.00
C ALA A 146 -7.17 -3.06 8.31
N GLY A 147 -6.86 -3.30 9.58
CA GLY A 147 -5.93 -4.35 10.03
C GLY A 147 -6.22 -5.74 9.43
N PRO A 148 -7.43 -6.31 9.62
CA PRO A 148 -7.79 -7.61 9.06
C PRO A 148 -7.67 -7.69 7.54
N HIS A 149 -8.01 -6.63 6.81
CA HIS A 149 -7.87 -6.59 5.35
C HIS A 149 -6.40 -6.67 4.92
N LEU A 150 -5.53 -5.91 5.59
CA LEU A 150 -4.09 -5.91 5.28
C LEU A 150 -3.41 -7.23 5.65
N VAL A 151 -3.84 -7.86 6.75
CA VAL A 151 -3.37 -9.20 7.13
C VAL A 151 -3.75 -10.21 6.07
N LEU A 152 -5.04 -10.33 5.75
CA LEU A 152 -5.51 -11.34 4.80
C LEU A 152 -4.94 -11.10 3.39
N LEU A 153 -4.78 -9.84 2.99
CA LEU A 153 -4.14 -9.50 1.73
C LEU A 153 -2.66 -9.90 1.70
N SER A 154 -1.92 -9.64 2.78
CA SER A 154 -0.53 -10.09 2.89
C SER A 154 -0.43 -11.62 2.89
N GLU A 155 -1.32 -12.32 3.59
CA GLU A 155 -1.38 -13.78 3.57
C GLU A 155 -1.73 -14.33 2.19
N LEU A 156 -2.69 -13.74 1.47
CA LEU A 156 -3.02 -14.17 0.11
C LEU A 156 -1.84 -13.96 -0.84
N VAL A 157 -1.15 -12.82 -0.76
CA VAL A 157 -0.02 -12.54 -1.65
C VAL A 157 1.19 -13.41 -1.30
N VAL A 158 1.38 -13.76 -0.03
CA VAL A 158 2.59 -14.45 0.44
C VAL A 158 2.41 -15.97 0.55
N CYS A 159 1.19 -16.48 0.75
CA CYS A 159 0.92 -17.90 1.00
C CYS A 159 0.21 -18.63 -0.15
N HIS A 160 -0.44 -17.96 -1.12
CA HIS A 160 -1.06 -18.65 -2.25
C HIS A 160 -0.07 -19.07 -3.34
N LYS A 161 -0.30 -20.25 -3.94
CA LYS A 161 0.37 -20.70 -5.17
C LYS A 161 -0.19 -19.93 -6.36
N PHE A 162 0.44 -18.83 -6.77
CA PHE A 162 0.23 -18.31 -8.13
C PHE A 162 1.14 -19.07 -9.11
N SER A 163 0.63 -19.30 -10.33
CA SER A 163 1.25 -20.19 -11.32
C SER A 163 2.66 -19.71 -11.71
N SER A 164 3.63 -20.57 -11.42
CA SER A 164 4.97 -20.71 -12.03
C SER A 164 5.89 -19.49 -12.15
N SER A 165 6.98 -19.57 -11.38
CA SER A 165 8.35 -19.07 -11.64
C SER A 165 8.88 -17.80 -10.97
N ASP A 166 8.07 -17.03 -10.22
CA ASP A 166 8.55 -15.79 -9.59
C ASP A 166 8.40 -15.79 -8.06
N ALA A 167 9.51 -15.70 -7.33
CA ALA A 167 9.51 -15.33 -5.93
C ALA A 167 8.93 -13.91 -5.79
N VAL A 168 7.83 -13.76 -5.06
CA VAL A 168 7.10 -12.48 -4.94
C VAL A 168 7.62 -11.70 -3.74
N ASN A 169 8.66 -10.87 -3.89
CA ASN A 169 9.01 -10.01 -2.76
C ASN A 169 8.00 -8.88 -2.66
N PHE A 170 7.24 -8.90 -1.57
CA PHE A 170 6.10 -8.02 -1.31
C PHE A 170 6.56 -6.80 -0.53
N LEU A 171 6.38 -5.62 -1.10
CA LEU A 171 6.73 -4.38 -0.42
C LEU A 171 5.50 -3.78 0.28
N LEU A 172 5.49 -3.72 1.61
CA LEU A 172 4.51 -2.90 2.34
C LEU A 172 5.18 -1.60 2.75
N ARG A 173 4.73 -0.47 2.20
CA ARG A 173 5.21 0.86 2.57
C ARG A 173 4.21 1.55 3.48
N MET A 174 4.72 2.16 4.55
CA MET A 174 3.96 3.02 5.45
C MET A 174 4.70 4.37 5.58
N PRO A 175 3.98 5.49 5.73
CA PRO A 175 4.57 6.78 6.12
C PRO A 175 5.17 6.74 7.52
#